data_AF-A0A1Y6LRJ0-F1
#
_entry.id   AF-A0A1Y6LRJ0-F1
#
_cell.length_a   1.000
_cell.length_b   1.000
_cell.length_c   1.000
_cell.angle_alpha   90.00
_cell.angle_beta   90.00
_cell.angle_gamma   90.00
#
_symmetry.space_group_name_H-M   'P 1'
#
loop_
_entity.id
_entity.type
_entity.pdbx_description
1 polymer ?
#
loop_
_entity_poly.entity_id
_entity_poly.type
_entity_poly.pdbx_seq_one_letter_code
_entity_poly.pdbx_strand_id
1 'polypeptide(L)'
;MSSSTEIVSRSLVPRLSWTASSIRPATTSFARHHTSPQQQQLPSRSTATAAFARNAWASRRASPSSIRHAAARAFSTTAPLKKDHHFDTLKFVRSLEASGFSKAQSESIMRVLDSVIEESIQNLTRTMVLREDQEKATYTQKVDFAKLRSELLTADSSESALTRASHERLTNDLAKLNNRLRDEVQRTQASVRLDLNLEKGRIREEANSQDLKIKETETRIEQESAALRERLEAVKFSTLQWLMGVCTGTAAIILGVWRLLM
;
A
#
# COMPACT_ATOMS: atom_id res chain seq x y z
N MET A 1 -50.63 14.05 -26.26
CA MET A 1 -49.26 14.51 -26.61
C MET A 1 -48.32 14.09 -25.49
N SER A 2 -47.68 12.94 -25.61
CA SER A 2 -46.60 12.52 -24.70
C SER A 2 -45.58 11.75 -25.52
N SER A 3 -44.49 12.44 -25.76
CA SER A 3 -43.34 12.02 -26.57
C SER A 3 -42.47 11.12 -25.70
N SER A 4 -42.30 9.85 -26.09
CA SER A 4 -41.26 8.99 -25.52
C SER A 4 -40.02 9.11 -26.38
N THR A 5 -38.97 9.71 -25.82
CA THR A 5 -37.66 9.86 -26.45
C THR A 5 -36.84 8.59 -26.28
N GLU A 6 -36.49 7.96 -27.40
CA GLU A 6 -35.45 6.94 -27.49
C GLU A 6 -34.09 7.55 -27.12
N ILE A 7 -33.33 6.84 -26.27
CA ILE A 7 -31.92 7.13 -26.00
C ILE A 7 -31.11 5.94 -26.50
N VAL A 8 -30.47 6.12 -27.65
CA VAL A 8 -29.34 5.33 -28.11
C VAL A 8 -28.07 6.08 -27.71
N SER A 9 -27.13 5.42 -27.02
CA SER A 9 -25.70 5.50 -27.38
C SER A 9 -24.80 4.56 -26.57
N ARG A 10 -24.06 3.78 -27.36
CA ARG A 10 -22.89 2.96 -27.03
C ARG A 10 -21.72 3.81 -26.50
N SER A 11 -20.92 3.23 -25.62
CA SER A 11 -19.46 3.31 -25.74
C SER A 11 -18.79 2.09 -25.09
N LEU A 12 -18.05 1.37 -25.94
CA LEU A 12 -17.13 0.29 -25.55
C LEU A 12 -15.90 0.92 -24.87
N VAL A 13 -15.53 0.40 -23.70
CA VAL A 13 -14.24 0.68 -23.05
C VAL A 13 -13.25 -0.42 -23.44
N PRO A 14 -12.07 -0.12 -24.01
CA PRO A 14 -11.05 -1.13 -24.23
C PRO A 14 -10.25 -1.35 -22.94
N ARG A 15 -10.20 -2.60 -22.48
CA ARG A 15 -9.32 -3.05 -21.40
C ARG A 15 -7.89 -3.16 -21.93
N LEU A 16 -6.99 -2.30 -21.44
CA LEU A 16 -5.55 -2.42 -21.63
C LEU A 16 -5.01 -3.45 -20.64
N SER A 17 -4.66 -4.64 -21.15
CA SER A 17 -3.95 -5.69 -20.43
C SER A 17 -2.45 -5.36 -20.37
N TRP A 18 -1.95 -5.02 -19.19
CA TRP A 18 -0.52 -4.97 -18.91
C TRP A 18 -0.01 -6.40 -18.71
N THR A 19 0.83 -6.88 -19.62
CA THR A 19 1.58 -8.14 -19.44
C THR A 19 2.95 -7.79 -18.86
N ALA A 20 3.18 -8.15 -17.61
CA ALA A 20 4.45 -7.98 -16.94
C ALA A 20 5.43 -9.07 -17.40
N SER A 21 6.55 -8.64 -18.00
CA SER A 21 7.64 -9.49 -18.47
C SER A 21 8.41 -10.09 -17.28
N SER A 22 8.63 -11.41 -17.32
CA SER A 22 9.37 -12.16 -16.31
C SER A 22 10.88 -12.02 -16.52
N ILE A 23 11.57 -11.41 -15.55
CA ILE A 23 13.05 -11.39 -15.50
C ILE A 23 13.50 -12.50 -14.52
N ARG A 24 14.24 -13.47 -15.04
CA ARG A 24 14.93 -14.53 -14.26
C ARG A 24 16.13 -13.93 -13.49
N PRO A 25 16.37 -14.33 -12.23
CA PRO A 25 17.67 -14.11 -11.60
C PRO A 25 18.62 -15.29 -11.85
N ALA A 26 19.86 -14.97 -12.23
CA ALA A 26 20.96 -15.93 -12.32
C ALA A 26 21.59 -16.11 -10.93
N THR A 27 21.82 -17.37 -10.55
CA THR A 27 22.48 -17.79 -9.32
C THR A 27 24.00 -17.70 -9.48
N THR A 28 24.66 -16.82 -8.73
CA THR A 28 26.11 -16.86 -8.54
C THR A 28 26.45 -17.48 -7.20
N SER A 29 27.15 -18.60 -7.26
CA SER A 29 27.69 -19.39 -6.15
C SER A 29 28.81 -18.63 -5.43
N PHE A 30 28.67 -18.49 -4.10
CA PHE A 30 29.73 -18.03 -3.21
C PHE A 30 30.60 -19.22 -2.80
N ALA A 31 31.85 -19.25 -3.27
CA ALA A 31 32.90 -20.12 -2.72
C ALA A 31 33.57 -19.41 -1.53
N ARG A 32 33.45 -20.01 -0.34
CA ARG A 32 34.07 -19.59 0.91
C ARG A 32 35.45 -20.23 1.00
N HIS A 33 36.52 -19.43 0.91
CA HIS A 33 37.85 -19.85 1.34
C HIS A 33 38.24 -19.18 2.65
N HIS A 34 38.81 -20.01 3.51
CA HIS A 34 39.24 -19.79 4.89
C HIS A 34 40.76 -19.73 4.87
N THR A 35 41.36 -18.66 5.41
CA THR A 35 42.79 -18.60 5.74
C THR A 35 43.01 -17.79 7.01
N SER A 36 43.88 -18.34 7.85
CA SER A 36 44.28 -17.99 9.22
C SER A 36 44.91 -16.59 9.37
N PRO A 37 45.03 -16.05 10.60
CA PRO A 37 45.59 -14.73 10.84
C PRO A 37 47.12 -14.79 10.92
N GLN A 38 47.80 -14.02 10.07
CA GLN A 38 49.24 -13.78 10.19
C GLN A 38 49.49 -12.30 10.49
N GLN A 39 50.03 -12.07 11.67
CA GLN A 39 50.45 -10.81 12.24
C GLN A 39 51.63 -10.26 11.43
N GLN A 40 51.51 -9.07 10.83
CA GLN A 40 52.65 -8.34 10.25
C GLN A 40 52.57 -6.86 10.60
N GLN A 41 53.70 -6.38 11.08
CA GLN A 41 53.97 -5.08 11.69
C GLN A 41 53.96 -3.93 10.66
N LEU A 42 53.50 -2.77 11.10
CA LEU A 42 53.58 -1.51 10.35
C LEU A 42 55.04 -1.01 10.28
N PRO A 43 55.51 -0.51 9.13
CA PRO A 43 56.64 0.41 9.10
C PRO A 43 56.16 1.85 9.34
N SER A 44 56.72 2.47 10.38
CA SER A 44 56.74 3.90 10.62
C SER A 44 57.35 4.63 9.42
N ARG A 45 56.60 5.56 8.81
CA ARG A 45 57.14 6.46 7.77
C ARG A 45 56.77 7.92 8.05
N SER A 46 57.80 8.62 8.52
CA SER A 46 58.17 10.03 8.39
C SER A 46 57.09 11.10 8.26
N THR A 47 56.99 11.86 9.36
CA THR A 47 56.37 13.17 9.59
C THR A 47 56.86 14.34 8.71
N ALA A 48 57.65 14.09 7.66
CA ALA A 48 58.29 15.14 6.86
C ALA A 48 57.37 15.75 5.77
N THR A 49 56.37 15.01 5.28
CA THR A 49 55.49 15.47 4.19
C THR A 49 54.27 16.28 4.68
N ALA A 50 53.84 16.10 5.93
CA ALA A 50 52.72 16.84 6.51
C ALA A 50 53.10 18.28 6.91
N ALA A 51 54.36 18.53 7.30
CA ALA A 51 54.85 19.87 7.65
C ALA A 51 55.01 20.77 6.41
N PHE A 52 55.44 20.20 5.28
CA PHE A 52 55.60 20.93 4.01
C PHE A 52 54.25 21.42 3.45
N ALA A 53 53.20 20.60 3.56
CA ALA A 53 51.86 20.97 3.12
C ALA A 53 51.25 22.13 3.95
N ARG A 54 51.58 22.24 5.24
CA ARG A 54 51.04 23.31 6.11
C ARG A 54 51.70 24.67 5.87
N ASN A 55 53.02 24.71 5.62
CA ASN A 55 53.72 25.97 5.38
C ASN A 55 53.40 26.59 4.02
N ALA A 56 53.10 25.78 2.99
CA ALA A 56 52.70 26.26 1.66
C ALA A 56 51.31 26.94 1.64
N TRP A 57 50.46 26.67 2.64
CA TRP A 57 49.13 27.29 2.78
C TRP A 57 49.14 28.52 3.70
N ALA A 58 50.17 28.67 4.54
CA ALA A 58 50.36 29.84 5.38
C ALA A 58 50.94 31.04 4.59
N SER A 59 51.81 30.77 3.61
CA SER A 59 52.43 31.81 2.76
C SER A 59 51.47 32.45 1.75
N ARG A 60 50.30 31.87 1.48
CA ARG A 60 49.24 32.50 0.66
C ARG A 60 48.34 33.48 1.42
N ARG A 61 48.50 33.60 2.75
CA ARG A 61 47.71 34.51 3.61
C ARG A 61 48.49 35.72 4.12
N ALA A 62 49.71 35.93 3.65
CA ALA A 62 50.46 37.16 3.91
C ALA A 62 50.19 38.17 2.80
N SER A 63 49.38 39.17 3.13
CA SER A 63 49.07 40.35 2.33
C SER A 63 50.33 41.13 1.92
N PRO A 64 50.39 41.70 0.70
CA PRO A 64 51.06 42.95 0.46
C PRO A 64 50.04 44.10 0.45
N SER A 65 50.22 45.01 1.40
CA SER A 65 49.57 46.31 1.46
C SER A 65 50.16 47.26 0.40
N SER A 66 49.34 48.27 0.04
CA SER A 66 49.65 49.47 -0.75
C SER A 66 49.44 49.39 -2.27
N ILE A 67 48.18 49.60 -2.70
CA ILE A 67 47.88 50.38 -3.89
C ILE A 67 47.04 51.58 -3.44
N ARG A 68 47.73 52.60 -2.94
CA ARG A 68 47.17 53.96 -2.84
C ARG A 68 47.54 54.70 -4.13
N HIS A 69 46.72 54.56 -5.15
CA HIS A 69 46.58 55.58 -6.19
C HIS A 69 45.11 55.81 -6.44
N ALA A 70 44.68 57.00 -6.01
CA ALA A 70 43.45 57.62 -6.43
C ALA A 70 43.45 57.73 -7.96
N ALA A 71 42.65 56.88 -8.59
CA ALA A 71 41.87 57.30 -9.73
C ALA A 71 40.50 56.69 -9.49
N ALA A 72 39.56 57.51 -9.02
CA ALA A 72 38.16 57.26 -9.24
C ALA A 72 37.92 57.26 -10.76
N ARG A 73 38.40 56.22 -11.45
CA ARG A 73 37.94 55.88 -12.78
C ARG A 73 36.52 55.40 -12.55
N ALA A 74 35.56 56.30 -12.77
CA ALA A 74 34.20 55.91 -13.02
C ALA A 74 34.24 54.99 -14.25
N PHE A 75 34.38 53.68 -14.00
CA PHE A 75 34.15 52.65 -14.99
C PHE A 75 32.65 52.61 -15.23
N SER A 76 32.14 53.59 -15.98
CA SER A 76 30.82 53.49 -16.57
C SER A 76 30.95 52.56 -17.76
N THR A 77 30.37 51.36 -17.65
CA THR A 77 30.31 50.37 -18.75
C THR A 77 29.35 50.78 -19.85
N THR A 78 28.57 51.83 -19.63
CA THR A 78 27.69 52.45 -20.61
C THR A 78 28.44 53.53 -21.37
N ALA A 79 28.74 53.25 -22.64
CA ALA A 79 29.19 54.29 -23.56
C ALA A 79 28.19 55.46 -23.53
N PRO A 80 28.63 56.73 -23.51
CA PRO A 80 27.72 57.85 -23.59
C PRO A 80 26.91 57.71 -24.87
N LEU A 81 25.62 57.43 -24.74
CA LEU A 81 24.70 57.42 -25.87
C LEU A 81 24.81 58.81 -26.51
N LYS A 82 25.40 58.88 -27.70
CA LYS A 82 25.17 60.05 -28.55
C LYS A 82 23.67 60.12 -28.72
N LYS A 83 23.06 61.24 -28.30
CA LYS A 83 21.68 61.54 -28.62
C LYS A 83 21.64 61.68 -30.15
N ASP A 84 21.34 60.58 -30.82
CA ASP A 84 20.97 60.62 -32.21
C ASP A 84 19.72 61.50 -32.27
N HIS A 85 19.85 62.63 -32.95
CA HIS A 85 18.69 63.47 -33.21
C HIS A 85 17.84 62.66 -34.20
N HIS A 86 16.81 62.00 -33.68
CA HIS A 86 15.95 61.13 -34.48
C HIS A 86 15.19 61.90 -35.58
N PHE A 87 15.15 63.24 -35.47
CA PHE A 87 14.49 64.11 -36.42
C PHE A 87 15.33 65.35 -36.77
N ASP A 88 15.56 65.60 -38.07
CA ASP A 88 16.24 66.79 -38.59
C ASP A 88 15.23 67.90 -38.90
N THR A 89 15.03 68.78 -37.92
CA THR A 89 14.06 69.89 -38.00
C THR A 89 14.41 70.90 -39.08
N LEU A 90 15.70 71.12 -39.34
CA LEU A 90 16.19 72.11 -40.29
C LEU A 90 15.98 71.65 -41.74
N LYS A 91 16.25 70.38 -42.03
CA LYS A 91 16.02 69.80 -43.36
C LYS A 91 14.53 69.78 -43.71
N PHE A 92 13.68 69.52 -42.72
CA PHE A 92 12.22 69.54 -42.91
C PHE A 92 11.70 70.94 -43.23
N VAL A 93 12.14 71.97 -42.49
CA VAL A 93 11.78 73.37 -42.75
C VAL A 93 12.26 73.82 -44.13
N ARG A 94 13.50 73.52 -44.51
CA ARG A 94 14.05 73.85 -45.86
C ARG A 94 13.27 73.17 -46.99
N SER A 95 12.80 71.95 -46.77
CA SER A 95 11.98 71.22 -47.75
C SER A 95 10.60 71.86 -47.93
N LEU A 96 10.00 72.38 -46.86
CA LEU A 96 8.72 73.10 -46.92
C LEU A 96 8.89 74.47 -47.59
N GLU A 97 9.95 75.20 -47.28
CA GLU A 97 10.29 76.46 -47.96
C GLU A 97 10.50 76.25 -49.47
N ALA A 98 11.19 75.19 -49.86
CA ALA A 98 11.36 74.81 -51.27
C ALA A 98 10.04 74.42 -51.97
N SER A 99 9.03 74.03 -51.21
CA SER A 99 7.68 73.68 -51.71
C SER A 99 6.74 74.89 -51.77
N GLY A 100 7.22 76.10 -51.47
CA GLY A 100 6.46 77.35 -51.59
C GLY A 100 5.82 77.86 -50.30
N PHE A 101 6.12 77.26 -49.14
CA PHE A 101 5.64 77.74 -47.85
C PHE A 101 6.48 78.88 -47.28
N SER A 102 5.84 79.83 -46.59
CA SER A 102 6.55 80.87 -45.83
C SER A 102 7.40 80.23 -44.73
N LYS A 103 8.56 80.83 -44.42
CA LYS A 103 9.43 80.40 -43.32
C LYS A 103 8.67 80.29 -41.99
N ALA A 104 7.82 81.28 -41.68
CA ALA A 104 7.03 81.28 -40.45
C ALA A 104 6.00 80.15 -40.40
N GLN A 105 5.42 79.78 -41.56
CA GLN A 105 4.48 78.66 -41.66
C GLN A 105 5.21 77.33 -41.52
N SER A 106 6.37 77.18 -42.17
CA SER A 106 7.20 75.98 -42.10
C SER A 106 7.70 75.71 -40.69
N GLU A 107 8.12 76.76 -39.96
CA GLU A 107 8.49 76.66 -38.54
C GLU A 107 7.29 76.28 -37.65
N SER A 108 6.09 76.81 -37.92
CA SER A 108 4.88 76.49 -37.16
C SER A 108 4.48 75.01 -37.33
N ILE A 109 4.47 74.52 -38.56
CA ILE A 109 4.16 73.11 -38.87
C ILE A 109 5.19 72.18 -38.22
N MET A 110 6.47 72.57 -38.26
CA MET A 110 7.54 71.82 -37.59
C MET A 110 7.30 71.71 -36.08
N ARG A 111 6.90 72.79 -35.39
CA ARG A 111 6.61 72.76 -33.94
C ARG A 111 5.46 71.82 -33.59
N VAL A 112 4.41 71.78 -34.42
CA VAL A 112 3.29 70.84 -34.23
C VAL A 112 3.74 69.40 -34.45
N LEU A 113 4.53 69.15 -35.49
CA LEU A 113 5.07 67.81 -35.78
C LEU A 113 5.99 67.31 -34.66
N ASP A 114 6.84 68.18 -34.12
CA ASP A 114 7.72 67.89 -32.99
C ASP A 114 6.91 67.43 -31.77
N SER A 115 5.80 68.12 -31.46
CA SER A 115 4.88 67.72 -30.39
C SER A 115 4.24 66.35 -30.63
N VAL A 116 3.80 66.05 -31.85
CA VAL A 116 3.15 64.76 -32.17
C VAL A 116 4.16 63.61 -32.16
N ILE A 117 5.39 63.85 -32.63
CA ILE A 117 6.47 62.87 -32.61
C ILE A 117 6.89 62.57 -31.17
N GLU A 118 7.04 63.60 -30.34
CA GLU A 118 7.37 63.43 -28.92
C GLU A 118 6.30 62.62 -28.18
N GLU A 119 5.01 62.94 -28.40
CA GLU A 119 3.89 62.18 -27.83
C GLU A 119 3.89 60.71 -28.31
N SER A 120 4.17 60.47 -29.60
CA SER A 120 4.27 59.13 -30.18
C SER A 120 5.43 58.32 -29.60
N ILE A 121 6.62 58.92 -29.47
CA ILE A 121 7.80 58.28 -28.89
C ILE A 121 7.55 57.95 -27.42
N GLN A 122 6.94 58.85 -26.65
CA GLN A 122 6.58 58.60 -25.25
C GLN A 122 5.57 57.46 -25.12
N ASN A 123 4.55 57.42 -25.98
CA ASN A 123 3.55 56.36 -25.98
C ASN A 123 4.14 54.98 -26.33
N LEU A 124 5.04 54.92 -27.32
CA LEU A 124 5.75 53.69 -27.69
C LEU A 124 6.69 53.24 -26.57
N THR A 125 7.49 54.16 -26.03
CA THR A 125 8.47 53.86 -24.98
C THR A 125 7.80 53.39 -23.70
N ARG A 126 6.58 53.87 -23.39
CA ARG A 126 5.81 53.43 -22.21
C ARG A 126 5.46 51.94 -22.23
N THR A 127 5.33 51.35 -23.41
CA THR A 127 4.96 49.92 -23.57
C THR A 127 6.17 49.03 -23.86
N MET A 128 7.33 49.62 -24.14
CA MET A 128 8.57 48.89 -24.43
C MET A 128 9.34 48.61 -23.14
N VAL A 129 10.10 47.52 -23.16
CA VAL A 129 10.98 47.11 -22.06
C VAL A 129 12.42 47.18 -22.55
N LEU A 130 13.33 47.63 -21.70
CA LEU A 130 14.76 47.61 -22.02
C LEU A 130 15.22 46.16 -22.17
N ARG A 131 16.10 45.91 -23.15
CA ARG A 131 16.63 44.56 -23.40
C ARG A 131 17.31 43.97 -22.17
N GLU A 132 17.99 44.81 -21.38
CA GLU A 132 18.62 44.41 -20.13
C GLU A 132 17.60 43.88 -19.10
N ASP A 133 16.46 44.56 -18.94
CA ASP A 133 15.42 44.14 -18.00
C ASP A 133 14.69 42.89 -18.50
N GLN A 134 14.48 42.76 -19.81
CA GLN A 134 13.94 41.55 -20.42
C GLN A 134 14.88 40.34 -20.20
N GLU A 135 16.18 40.52 -20.39
CA GLU A 135 17.19 39.48 -20.18
C GLU A 135 17.28 39.07 -18.71
N LYS A 136 17.24 40.02 -17.77
CA LYS A 136 17.18 39.75 -16.32
C LYS A 136 15.93 38.96 -15.95
N ALA A 137 14.75 39.37 -16.41
CA ALA A 137 13.50 38.67 -16.14
C ALA A 137 13.54 37.23 -16.68
N THR A 138 14.07 37.05 -17.90
CA THR A 138 14.23 35.73 -18.52
C THR A 138 15.22 34.85 -17.75
N TYR A 139 16.31 35.44 -17.24
CA TYR A 139 17.30 34.72 -16.44
C TYR A 139 16.70 34.22 -15.12
N THR A 140 16.02 35.11 -14.37
CA THR A 140 15.32 34.74 -13.13
C THR A 140 14.32 33.61 -13.38
N GLN A 141 13.50 33.74 -14.43
CA GLN A 141 12.54 32.70 -14.80
C GLN A 141 13.21 31.35 -15.07
N LYS A 142 14.36 31.33 -15.76
CA LYS A 142 15.10 30.09 -16.02
C LYS A 142 15.65 29.45 -14.74
N VAL A 143 16.18 30.27 -13.82
CA VAL A 143 16.67 29.79 -12.52
C VAL A 143 15.52 29.22 -11.69
N ASP A 144 14.38 29.89 -11.66
CA ASP A 144 13.18 29.44 -10.94
C ASP A 144 12.68 28.11 -11.51
N PHE A 145 12.63 27.96 -12.84
CA PHE A 145 12.26 26.69 -13.46
C PHE A 145 13.26 25.57 -13.16
N ALA A 146 14.56 25.86 -13.13
CA ALA A 146 15.56 24.88 -12.77
C ALA A 146 15.40 24.43 -11.31
N LYS A 147 15.11 25.37 -10.41
CA LYS A 147 14.86 25.09 -8.99
C LYS A 147 13.58 24.27 -8.80
N LEU A 148 12.46 24.69 -9.38
CA LEU A 148 11.19 23.98 -9.33
C LEU A 148 11.32 22.55 -9.88
N ARG A 149 12.07 22.37 -10.97
CA ARG A 149 12.34 21.04 -11.53
C ARG A 149 13.12 20.17 -10.55
N SER A 150 14.14 20.72 -9.88
CA SER A 150 14.93 19.99 -8.88
C SER A 150 14.09 19.61 -7.66
N GLU A 151 13.25 20.52 -7.18
CA GLU A 151 12.34 20.28 -6.07
C GLU A 151 11.29 19.22 -6.44
N LEU A 152 10.69 19.31 -7.63
CA LEU A 152 9.73 18.33 -8.13
C LEU A 152 10.34 16.94 -8.25
N LEU A 153 11.54 16.81 -8.83
CA LEU A 153 12.23 15.52 -8.95
C LEU A 153 12.57 14.93 -7.58
N THR A 154 12.95 15.76 -6.63
CA THR A 154 13.25 15.32 -5.26
C THR A 154 11.97 14.87 -4.54
N ALA A 155 10.89 15.65 -4.66
CA ALA A 155 9.60 15.32 -4.09
C ALA A 155 9.05 14.00 -4.68
N ASP A 156 9.02 13.88 -6.00
CA ASP A 156 8.57 12.68 -6.72
C ASP A 156 9.37 11.44 -6.33
N SER A 157 10.71 11.54 -6.30
CA SER A 157 11.56 10.43 -5.85
C SER A 157 11.30 10.06 -4.39
N SER A 158 11.05 11.04 -3.51
CA SER A 158 10.78 10.78 -2.10
C SER A 158 9.40 10.13 -1.87
N GLU A 159 8.38 10.59 -2.59
CA GLU A 159 7.02 10.07 -2.52
C GLU A 159 6.95 8.66 -3.11
N SER A 160 7.64 8.41 -4.22
CA SER A 160 7.78 7.08 -4.82
C SER A 160 8.47 6.10 -3.85
N ALA A 161 9.54 6.54 -3.18
CA ALA A 161 10.23 5.72 -2.18
C ALA A 161 9.32 5.40 -0.97
N LEU A 162 8.58 6.38 -0.47
CA LEU A 162 7.62 6.18 0.64
C LEU A 162 6.48 5.24 0.25
N THR A 163 5.92 5.41 -0.95
CA THR A 163 4.86 4.55 -1.49
C THR A 163 5.34 3.12 -1.69
N ARG A 164 6.57 2.95 -2.20
CA ARG A 164 7.16 1.62 -2.34
C ARG A 164 7.40 0.95 -0.98
N ALA A 165 7.93 1.69 -0.01
CA ALA A 165 8.16 1.18 1.34
C ALA A 165 6.83 0.80 2.04
N SER A 166 5.78 1.60 1.88
CA SER A 166 4.46 1.29 2.44
C SER A 166 3.84 0.06 1.75
N HIS A 167 4.00 -0.06 0.43
CA HIS A 167 3.54 -1.22 -0.33
C HIS A 167 4.26 -2.51 0.10
N GLU A 168 5.58 -2.48 0.25
CA GLU A 168 6.36 -3.63 0.74
C GLU A 168 5.95 -4.02 2.17
N ARG A 169 5.74 -3.03 3.06
CA ARG A 169 5.23 -3.27 4.41
C ARG A 169 3.85 -3.93 4.40
N LEU A 170 2.90 -3.38 3.65
CA LEU A 170 1.54 -3.94 3.53
C LEU A 170 1.55 -5.35 2.95
N THR A 171 2.40 -5.61 1.96
CA THR A 171 2.56 -6.95 1.37
C THR A 171 3.08 -7.94 2.41
N ASN A 172 4.05 -7.55 3.23
CA ASN A 172 4.56 -8.38 4.31
C ASN A 172 3.51 -8.65 5.40
N ASP A 173 2.74 -7.63 5.77
CA ASP A 173 1.68 -7.78 6.76
C ASP A 173 0.53 -8.67 6.24
N LEU A 174 0.19 -8.55 4.95
CA LEU A 174 -0.76 -9.44 4.28
C LEU A 174 -0.27 -10.89 4.29
N ALA A 175 1.01 -11.14 3.98
CA ALA A 175 1.58 -12.49 4.04
C ALA A 175 1.52 -13.07 5.46
N LYS A 176 1.84 -12.27 6.48
CA LYS A 176 1.73 -12.69 7.89
C LYS A 176 0.29 -13.01 8.30
N LEU A 177 -0.66 -12.16 7.92
CA LEU A 177 -2.09 -12.37 8.18
C LEU A 177 -2.61 -13.62 7.50
N ASN A 178 -2.21 -13.86 6.24
CA ASN A 178 -2.59 -15.06 5.50
C ASN A 178 -2.09 -16.33 6.20
N ASN A 179 -0.82 -16.36 6.60
CA ASN A 179 -0.26 -17.50 7.33
C ASN A 179 -0.99 -17.73 8.66
N ARG A 180 -1.22 -16.67 9.45
CA ARG A 180 -1.97 -16.78 10.71
C ARG A 180 -3.39 -17.31 10.51
N LEU A 181 -4.10 -16.80 9.50
CA LEU A 181 -5.44 -17.27 9.18
C LEU A 181 -5.42 -18.75 8.79
N ARG A 182 -4.45 -19.14 7.96
CA ARG A 182 -4.29 -20.54 7.54
C ARG A 182 -4.03 -21.46 8.74
N ASP A 183 -3.16 -21.05 9.66
CA ASP A 183 -2.87 -21.79 10.89
C ASP A 183 -4.10 -21.88 11.79
N GLU A 184 -4.88 -20.81 11.93
CA GLU A 184 -6.12 -20.79 12.72
C GLU A 184 -7.20 -21.68 12.10
N VAL A 185 -7.35 -21.65 10.77
CA VAL A 185 -8.28 -22.52 10.05
C VAL A 185 -7.88 -23.99 10.21
N GLN A 186 -6.59 -24.31 10.12
CA GLN A 186 -6.10 -25.67 10.35
C GLN A 186 -6.30 -26.12 11.80
N ARG A 187 -6.03 -25.25 12.78
CA ARG A 187 -6.25 -25.54 14.21
C ARG A 187 -7.72 -25.76 14.52
N THR A 188 -8.59 -24.88 14.06
CA THR A 188 -10.05 -25.01 14.24
C THR A 188 -10.58 -26.26 13.54
N GLN A 189 -10.11 -26.57 12.32
CA GLN A 189 -10.47 -27.80 11.62
C GLN A 189 -10.02 -29.05 12.39
N ALA A 190 -8.81 -29.05 12.95
CA ALA A 190 -8.32 -30.16 13.78
C ALA A 190 -9.14 -30.31 15.07
N SER A 191 -9.48 -29.20 15.72
CA SER A 191 -10.34 -29.18 16.91
C SER A 191 -11.72 -29.78 16.61
N VAL A 192 -12.38 -29.32 15.54
CA VAL A 192 -13.70 -29.84 15.15
C VAL A 192 -13.65 -31.33 14.81
N ARG A 193 -12.58 -31.79 14.14
CA ARG A 193 -12.40 -33.22 13.87
C ARG A 193 -12.21 -34.02 15.15
N LEU A 194 -11.46 -33.50 16.12
CA LEU A 194 -11.29 -34.14 17.43
C LEU A 194 -12.62 -34.19 18.18
N ASP A 195 -13.36 -33.08 18.24
CA ASP A 195 -14.66 -33.00 18.91
C ASP A 195 -15.64 -34.02 18.34
N LEU A 196 -15.73 -34.12 17.00
CA LEU A 196 -16.57 -35.11 16.34
C LEU A 196 -16.13 -36.55 16.64
N ASN A 197 -14.83 -36.80 16.73
CA ASN A 197 -14.32 -38.15 17.04
C ASN A 197 -14.59 -38.52 18.50
N LEU A 198 -14.43 -37.58 19.44
CA LEU A 198 -14.77 -37.77 20.85
C LEU A 198 -16.27 -37.99 21.01
N GLU A 199 -17.09 -37.20 20.33
CA GLU A 199 -18.55 -37.33 20.39
C GLU A 199 -19.03 -38.66 19.77
N LYS A 200 -18.43 -39.11 18.66
CA LYS A 200 -18.67 -40.46 18.13
C LYS A 200 -18.27 -41.54 19.13
N GLY A 201 -17.14 -41.36 19.82
CA GLY A 201 -16.70 -42.25 20.89
C GLY A 201 -17.71 -42.31 22.03
N ARG A 202 -18.19 -41.16 22.49
CA ARG A 202 -19.21 -41.03 23.54
C ARG A 202 -20.52 -41.69 23.15
N ILE A 203 -21.04 -41.42 21.95
CA ILE A 203 -22.26 -42.05 21.43
C ILE A 203 -22.10 -43.57 21.39
N ARG A 204 -20.93 -44.08 20.95
CA ARG A 204 -20.66 -45.51 20.92
C ARG A 204 -20.63 -46.13 22.32
N GLU A 205 -20.00 -45.47 23.27
CA GLU A 205 -19.94 -45.94 24.66
C GLU A 205 -21.33 -45.94 25.31
N GLU A 206 -22.11 -44.88 25.09
CA GLU A 206 -23.50 -44.81 25.57
C GLU A 206 -24.38 -45.88 24.94
N ALA A 207 -24.25 -46.12 23.63
CA ALA A 207 -24.96 -47.20 22.95
C ALA A 207 -24.57 -48.58 23.50
N ASN A 208 -23.28 -48.84 23.76
CA ASN A 208 -22.82 -50.10 24.35
C ASN A 208 -23.30 -50.28 25.79
N SER A 209 -23.30 -49.20 26.59
CA SER A 209 -23.88 -49.20 27.94
C SER A 209 -25.38 -49.50 27.90
N GLN A 210 -26.12 -48.95 26.94
CA GLN A 210 -27.54 -49.28 26.75
C GLN A 210 -27.74 -50.74 26.35
N ASP A 211 -26.92 -51.26 25.42
CA ASP A 211 -26.96 -52.67 24.99
C ASP A 211 -26.72 -53.64 26.17
N LEU A 212 -25.76 -53.32 27.04
CA LEU A 212 -25.51 -54.09 28.27
C LEU A 212 -26.69 -54.07 29.23
N LYS A 213 -27.31 -52.90 29.46
CA LYS A 213 -28.52 -52.79 30.29
C LYS A 213 -29.68 -53.59 29.72
N ILE A 214 -29.86 -53.57 28.40
CA ILE A 214 -30.89 -54.35 27.70
C ILE A 214 -30.63 -55.84 27.94
N LYS A 215 -29.40 -56.33 27.74
CA LYS A 215 -29.04 -57.74 27.98
C LYS A 215 -29.24 -58.16 29.43
N GLU A 216 -28.85 -57.32 30.39
CA GLU A 216 -29.10 -57.59 31.80
C GLU A 216 -30.61 -57.73 32.07
N THR A 217 -31.43 -56.81 31.55
CA THR A 217 -32.89 -56.90 31.70
C THR A 217 -33.48 -58.11 30.98
N GLU A 218 -32.95 -58.50 29.82
CA GLU A 218 -33.36 -59.68 29.07
C GLU A 218 -33.08 -60.95 29.89
N THR A 219 -31.87 -61.09 30.44
CA THR A 219 -31.53 -62.24 31.31
C THR A 219 -32.39 -62.28 32.58
N ARG A 220 -32.74 -61.11 33.15
CA ARG A 220 -33.64 -61.04 34.30
C ARG A 220 -35.07 -61.48 33.92
N ILE A 221 -35.57 -61.07 32.77
CA ILE A 221 -36.87 -61.51 32.24
C ILE A 221 -36.87 -63.03 32.02
N GLU A 222 -35.80 -63.59 31.45
CA GLU A 222 -35.66 -65.04 31.29
C GLU A 222 -35.69 -65.77 32.64
N GLN A 223 -34.95 -65.29 33.64
CA GLN A 223 -34.96 -65.85 35.00
C GLN A 223 -36.35 -65.78 35.65
N GLU A 224 -37.03 -64.62 35.55
CA GLU A 224 -38.38 -64.44 36.07
C GLU A 224 -39.37 -65.36 35.33
N SER A 225 -39.21 -65.56 34.02
CA SER A 225 -40.04 -66.48 33.22
C SER A 225 -39.84 -67.95 33.62
N ALA A 226 -38.60 -68.37 33.90
CA ALA A 226 -38.28 -69.71 34.37
C ALA A 226 -38.86 -69.95 35.78
N ALA A 227 -38.73 -68.96 36.68
CA ALA A 227 -39.33 -69.02 38.01
C ALA A 227 -40.87 -69.07 37.96
N LEU A 228 -41.50 -68.31 37.06
CA LEU A 228 -42.95 -68.39 36.84
C LEU A 228 -43.38 -69.76 36.31
N ARG A 229 -42.58 -70.36 35.41
CA ARG A 229 -42.84 -71.70 34.89
C ARG A 229 -42.71 -72.78 35.97
N GLU A 230 -41.70 -72.71 36.82
CA GLU A 230 -41.53 -73.61 37.97
C GLU A 230 -42.73 -73.49 38.93
N ARG A 231 -43.12 -72.27 39.28
CA ARG A 231 -44.31 -72.02 40.11
C ARG A 231 -45.57 -72.59 39.48
N LEU A 232 -45.74 -72.46 38.15
CA LEU A 232 -46.87 -73.04 37.43
C LEU A 232 -46.86 -74.57 37.49
N GLU A 233 -45.71 -75.21 37.31
CA GLU A 233 -45.56 -76.67 37.42
C GLU A 233 -45.85 -77.15 38.86
N ALA A 234 -45.37 -76.43 39.87
CA ALA A 234 -45.69 -76.71 41.28
C ALA A 234 -47.20 -76.59 41.57
N VAL A 235 -47.85 -75.54 41.06
CA VAL A 235 -49.31 -75.36 41.19
C VAL A 235 -50.05 -76.51 40.51
N LYS A 236 -49.66 -76.90 39.29
CA LYS A 236 -50.24 -78.06 38.59
C LYS A 236 -50.12 -79.35 39.41
N PHE A 237 -48.94 -79.62 39.99
CA PHE A 237 -48.73 -80.82 40.81
C PHE A 237 -49.58 -80.79 42.09
N SER A 238 -49.66 -79.64 42.76
CA SER A 238 -50.53 -79.45 43.93
C SER A 238 -52.01 -79.69 43.59
N THR A 239 -52.49 -79.15 42.46
CA THR A 239 -53.86 -79.40 42.01
C THR A 239 -54.11 -80.88 41.69
N LEU A 240 -53.16 -81.56 41.04
CA LEU A 240 -53.25 -83.00 40.77
C LEU A 240 -53.27 -83.82 42.08
N GLN A 241 -52.47 -83.43 43.07
CA GLN A 241 -52.47 -84.09 44.38
C GLN A 241 -53.80 -83.90 45.12
N TRP A 242 -54.36 -82.68 45.11
CA TRP A 242 -55.70 -82.42 45.64
C TRP A 242 -56.77 -83.23 44.92
N LEU A 243 -56.71 -83.32 43.59
CA LEU A 243 -57.62 -84.12 42.78
C LEU A 243 -57.54 -85.60 43.18
N MET A 244 -56.33 -86.17 43.30
CA MET A 244 -56.14 -87.54 43.78
C MET A 244 -56.67 -87.74 45.19
N GLY A 245 -56.47 -86.78 46.10
CA GLY A 245 -56.99 -86.82 47.46
C GLY A 245 -58.52 -86.82 47.50
N VAL A 246 -59.17 -85.96 46.71
CA VAL A 246 -60.63 -85.90 46.61
C VAL A 246 -61.19 -87.18 45.99
N CYS A 247 -60.62 -87.68 44.88
CA CYS A 247 -61.04 -88.94 44.25
C CYS A 247 -60.87 -90.14 45.19
N THR A 248 -59.77 -90.22 45.93
CA THR A 248 -59.53 -91.31 46.89
C THR A 248 -60.47 -91.19 48.09
N GLY A 249 -60.71 -89.97 48.58
CA GLY A 249 -61.65 -89.70 49.67
C GLY A 249 -63.10 -90.06 49.30
N THR A 250 -63.56 -89.68 48.11
CA THR A 250 -64.90 -90.07 47.63
C THR A 250 -65.02 -91.57 47.41
N ALA A 251 -64.01 -92.22 46.83
CA ALA A 251 -63.97 -93.68 46.69
C ALA A 251 -64.00 -94.39 48.06
N ALA A 252 -63.27 -93.89 49.06
CA ALA A 252 -63.29 -94.44 50.41
C ALA A 252 -64.66 -94.29 51.10
N ILE A 253 -65.33 -93.14 50.91
CA ILE A 253 -66.70 -92.93 51.43
C ILE A 253 -67.67 -93.90 50.74
N ILE A 254 -67.60 -94.07 49.42
CA ILE A 254 -68.44 -95.02 48.67
C ILE A 254 -68.24 -96.44 49.19
N LEU A 255 -66.99 -96.88 49.37
CA LEU A 255 -66.68 -98.21 49.94
C LEU A 255 -67.15 -98.33 51.40
N GLY A 256 -67.02 -97.26 52.20
CA GLY A 256 -67.50 -97.23 53.58
C GLY A 256 -69.02 -97.37 53.67
N VAL A 257 -69.77 -96.66 52.82
CA VAL A 257 -71.23 -96.77 52.74
C VAL A 257 -71.65 -98.14 52.22
N TRP A 258 -70.97 -98.66 51.18
CA TRP A 258 -71.23 -100.03 50.69
C TRP A 258 -71.08 -101.06 51.80
N ARG A 259 -70.03 -100.93 52.64
CA ARG A 259 -69.80 -101.82 53.77
C ARG A 259 -70.85 -101.68 54.88
N LEU A 260 -71.45 -100.50 55.07
CA LEU A 260 -72.49 -100.27 56.08
C LEU A 260 -73.89 -100.73 55.62
N LEU A 261 -74.09 -100.84 54.30
CA LEU A 261 -75.37 -101.24 53.68
C LEU A 261 -75.49 -102.76 53.46
N MET A 262 -74.37 -103.51 53.48
CA MET A 262 -74.34 -104.98 53.43
C MET A 262 -74.32 -105.62 54.81
#